data_AF-A0A954G145-F1
#
_entry.id   AF-A0A954G145-F1
#
_cell.length_a   1.000
_cell.length_b   1.000
_cell.length_c   1.000
_cell.angle_alpha   90.00
_cell.angle_beta   90.00
_cell.angle_gamma   90.00
#
_symmetry.space_group_name_H-M   'P 1'
#
loop_
_entity.id
_entity.type
_entity.pdbx_description
1 polymer ?
#
loop_
_entity_poly.entity_id
_entity_poly.type
_entity_poly.pdbx_seq_one_letter_code
_entity_poly.pdbx_strand_id
1 'polypeptide(L)'
;ANVYNLYNHNDSWQLPSNDAARIVPVPTWQCPSDREAIFPFQFYMAGESIRGNYGLNWGRNTFANQAASSPFRNIFGAKFRDITDGTSNTLAMMEMLKPATTAWDLRAWIWNDEPDAYPLMTRVGPNSSSPDLVTRCVNEAGRLPCITEATPGNRSVAARSLHTGGVHVLLCDGSVRFASNNIDLTTWQSMSSMAGGEVIGEY
;
A
#
# COMPACT_ATOMS: atom_id res chain seq x y z
N ALA A 1 -18.78 -4.66 -17.34
CA ALA A 1 -19.05 -3.21 -17.43
C ALA A 1 -17.79 -2.46 -17.02
N ASN A 2 -17.51 -1.28 -17.58
CA ASN A 2 -16.39 -0.47 -17.13
C ASN A 2 -16.68 0.04 -15.70
N VAL A 3 -15.81 -0.27 -14.73
CA VAL A 3 -15.97 0.13 -13.31
C VAL A 3 -16.08 1.65 -13.17
N TYR A 4 -15.39 2.40 -14.03
CA TYR A 4 -15.46 3.86 -14.06
C TYR A 4 -16.90 4.36 -14.21
N ASN A 5 -17.70 3.71 -15.06
CA ASN A 5 -19.08 4.11 -15.31
C ASN A 5 -20.04 3.70 -14.18
N LEU A 6 -19.60 2.86 -13.24
CA LEU A 6 -20.38 2.51 -12.06
C LEU A 6 -20.21 3.51 -10.91
N TYR A 7 -19.18 4.37 -10.98
CA TYR A 7 -18.86 5.31 -9.92
C TYR A 7 -19.65 6.62 -10.09
N ASN A 8 -20.37 7.03 -9.04
CA ASN A 8 -20.99 8.34 -8.94
C ASN A 8 -19.96 9.37 -8.47
N HIS A 9 -19.46 10.16 -9.41
CA HIS A 9 -18.47 11.22 -9.15
C HIS A 9 -18.99 12.41 -8.34
N ASN A 10 -20.31 12.53 -8.14
CA ASN A 10 -20.89 13.60 -7.32
C ASN A 10 -21.00 13.23 -5.83
N ASP A 11 -20.81 11.96 -5.50
CA ASP A 11 -20.92 11.43 -4.16
C ASP A 11 -19.54 11.01 -3.63
N SER A 12 -19.38 11.07 -2.31
CA SER A 12 -18.21 10.48 -1.68
C SER A 12 -18.17 8.98 -1.97
N TRP A 13 -16.95 8.44 -2.10
CA TRP A 13 -16.71 7.02 -2.39
C TRP A 13 -17.43 6.09 -1.41
N GLN A 14 -17.71 6.57 -0.20
CA GLN A 14 -18.31 5.81 0.89
C GLN A 14 -19.83 5.70 0.91
N LEU A 15 -20.51 6.42 0.03
CA LEU A 15 -21.97 6.43 -0.01
C LEU A 15 -22.51 5.20 -0.77
N PRO A 16 -23.74 4.74 -0.43
CA PRO A 16 -24.36 3.56 -1.07
C PRO A 16 -24.40 3.62 -2.61
N SER A 17 -24.44 4.83 -3.18
CA SER A 17 -24.42 5.06 -4.62
C SER A 17 -23.16 4.51 -5.31
N ASN A 18 -22.09 4.26 -4.56
CA ASN A 18 -20.81 3.75 -5.05
C ASN A 18 -20.56 2.27 -4.70
N ASP A 19 -21.50 1.57 -4.05
CA ASP A 19 -21.35 0.17 -3.62
C ASP A 19 -20.99 -0.75 -4.80
N ALA A 20 -21.71 -0.60 -5.91
CA ALA A 20 -21.50 -1.42 -7.10
C ALA A 20 -20.11 -1.24 -7.72
N ALA A 21 -19.48 -0.07 -7.56
CA ALA A 21 -18.12 0.18 -8.04
C ALA A 21 -17.07 -0.38 -7.07
N ARG A 22 -17.31 -0.27 -5.76
CA ARG A 22 -16.35 -0.64 -4.71
C ARG A 22 -16.09 -2.14 -4.59
N ILE A 23 -17.03 -2.97 -5.00
CA ILE A 23 -16.90 -4.43 -4.92
C ILE A 23 -16.32 -5.05 -6.21
N VAL A 24 -16.09 -4.27 -7.27
CA VAL A 24 -15.54 -4.82 -8.50
C VAL A 24 -14.03 -4.99 -8.37
N PRO A 25 -13.48 -6.21 -8.47
CA PRO A 25 -12.05 -6.40 -8.52
C PRO A 25 -11.48 -5.81 -9.82
N VAL A 26 -10.46 -4.97 -9.68
CA VAL A 26 -9.62 -4.54 -10.81
C VAL A 26 -8.54 -5.61 -10.99
N PRO A 27 -8.53 -6.40 -12.08
CA PRO A 27 -7.65 -7.56 -12.20
C PRO A 27 -6.16 -7.23 -12.03
N THR A 28 -5.71 -6.08 -12.53
CA THR A 28 -4.33 -5.59 -12.38
C THR A 28 -3.93 -5.35 -10.93
N TRP A 29 -4.90 -5.19 -10.02
CA TRP A 29 -4.68 -4.94 -8.60
C TRP A 29 -4.89 -6.19 -7.72
N GLN A 30 -5.17 -7.33 -8.33
CA GLN A 30 -5.33 -8.62 -7.64
C GLN A 30 -4.15 -9.53 -7.94
N CYS A 31 -3.48 -10.01 -6.89
CA CYS A 31 -2.46 -11.04 -7.01
C CYS A 31 -3.14 -12.42 -7.00
N PRO A 32 -2.99 -13.26 -8.06
CA PRO A 32 -3.62 -14.58 -8.12
C PRO A 32 -3.13 -15.56 -7.05
N SER A 33 -1.96 -15.31 -6.47
CA SER A 33 -1.37 -16.15 -5.42
C SER A 33 -1.92 -15.83 -4.03
N ASP A 34 -2.53 -14.65 -3.85
CA ASP A 34 -3.14 -14.24 -2.59
C ASP A 34 -4.63 -14.62 -2.56
N ARG A 35 -5.23 -14.63 -1.37
CA ARG A 35 -6.65 -14.96 -1.18
C ARG A 35 -7.54 -13.89 -1.81
N GLU A 36 -8.66 -14.25 -2.42
CA GLU A 36 -9.70 -13.25 -2.69
C GLU A 36 -10.30 -12.77 -1.37
N ALA A 37 -10.41 -11.45 -1.19
CA ALA A 37 -10.90 -10.89 0.06
C ALA A 37 -11.64 -9.56 -0.14
N ILE A 38 -12.72 -9.42 0.61
CA ILE A 38 -13.56 -8.23 0.68
C ILE A 38 -13.44 -7.67 2.10
N PHE A 39 -13.33 -6.35 2.26
CA PHE A 39 -13.43 -5.71 3.55
C PHE A 39 -14.92 -5.71 3.98
N PRO A 40 -15.24 -6.31 5.14
CA PRO A 40 -16.62 -6.43 5.59
C PRO A 40 -17.08 -5.12 6.24
N PHE A 41 -18.37 -4.82 6.10
CA PHE A 41 -19.02 -3.69 6.75
C PHE A 41 -18.81 -3.69 8.28
N GLN A 42 -18.39 -2.56 8.85
CA GLN A 42 -18.83 -2.17 10.20
C GLN A 42 -18.53 -0.68 10.53
N PHE A 43 -19.57 0.04 10.96
CA PHE A 43 -19.58 1.35 11.65
C PHE A 43 -19.42 2.68 10.87
N TYR A 44 -18.75 2.75 9.71
CA TYR A 44 -18.39 4.06 9.12
C TYR A 44 -18.97 4.37 7.73
N MET A 45 -19.53 3.37 7.03
CA MET A 45 -19.98 3.50 5.63
C MET A 45 -21.06 2.46 5.31
N ALA A 46 -21.86 2.67 4.28
CA ALA A 46 -22.71 1.61 3.74
C ALA A 46 -21.87 0.65 2.89
N GLY A 47 -22.21 -0.64 2.84
CA GLY A 47 -21.69 -1.61 1.86
C GLY A 47 -20.26 -2.15 2.07
N GLU A 48 -19.92 -3.13 1.23
CA GLU A 48 -18.64 -3.85 1.20
C GLU A 48 -17.60 -3.15 0.30
N SER A 49 -16.34 -3.55 0.40
CA SER A 49 -15.29 -3.00 -0.46
C SER A 49 -14.21 -4.02 -0.79
N ILE A 50 -13.82 -4.12 -2.06
CA ILE A 50 -12.77 -5.06 -2.48
C ILE A 50 -11.42 -4.69 -1.86
N ARG A 51 -10.62 -5.70 -1.52
CA ARG A 51 -9.22 -5.50 -1.12
C ARG A 51 -8.28 -5.63 -2.32
N GLY A 52 -7.11 -4.99 -2.27
CA GLY A 52 -6.10 -5.04 -3.35
C GLY A 52 -4.70 -5.41 -2.87
N ASN A 53 -3.82 -5.79 -3.78
CA ASN A 53 -2.49 -6.31 -3.47
C ASN A 53 -1.32 -5.35 -3.71
N TYR A 54 -1.57 -4.11 -4.13
CA TYR A 54 -0.50 -3.19 -4.51
C TYR A 54 -0.73 -1.82 -3.89
N GLY A 55 -0.07 -1.54 -2.77
CA GLY A 55 -0.24 -0.28 -2.05
C GLY A 55 0.68 0.82 -2.57
N LEU A 56 0.29 2.08 -2.32
CA LEU A 56 1.02 3.27 -2.79
C LEU A 56 2.28 3.53 -1.95
N ASN A 57 3.36 3.96 -2.59
CA ASN A 57 4.54 4.44 -1.88
C ASN A 57 4.22 5.72 -1.08
N TRP A 58 4.20 5.60 0.25
CA TRP A 58 3.98 6.68 1.19
C TRP A 58 5.28 7.16 1.87
N GLY A 59 6.43 6.70 1.41
CA GLY A 59 7.73 7.14 1.90
C GLY A 59 8.35 6.25 2.98
N ARG A 60 9.42 6.78 3.57
CA ARG A 60 10.39 5.97 4.30
C ARG A 60 9.93 5.50 5.66
N ASN A 61 9.20 6.31 6.40
CA ASN A 61 9.06 6.13 7.84
C ASN A 61 7.61 5.81 8.26
N THR A 62 6.84 6.81 8.67
CA THR A 62 5.46 6.60 9.15
C THR A 62 4.50 7.40 8.28
N PHE A 63 3.21 7.12 8.39
CA PHE A 63 2.20 7.84 7.63
C PHE A 63 2.28 9.36 7.87
N ALA A 64 2.49 9.76 9.12
CA ALA A 64 2.57 11.16 9.53
C ALA A 64 3.92 11.81 9.19
N ASN A 65 4.97 11.03 8.94
CA ASN A 65 6.29 11.53 8.64
C ASN A 65 6.97 10.64 7.59
N GLN A 66 6.95 11.09 6.34
CA GLN A 66 7.57 10.37 5.22
C GLN A 66 9.11 10.41 5.26
N ALA A 67 9.70 11.23 6.13
CA ALA A 67 11.14 11.52 6.30
C ALA A 67 11.84 12.15 5.09
N ALA A 68 11.50 11.72 3.88
CA ALA A 68 11.89 12.31 2.61
C ALA A 68 10.65 12.54 1.74
N SER A 69 10.80 13.33 0.68
CA SER A 69 9.71 13.58 -0.26
C SER A 69 9.41 12.31 -1.05
N SER A 70 8.23 11.72 -0.82
CA SER A 70 7.75 10.57 -1.60
C SER A 70 6.84 11.04 -2.76
N PRO A 71 6.61 10.21 -3.79
CA PRO A 71 5.81 10.59 -4.95
C PRO A 71 4.32 10.77 -4.64
N PHE A 72 3.81 10.22 -3.53
CA PHE A 72 2.40 10.31 -3.13
C PHE A 72 2.25 10.79 -1.68
N ARG A 73 1.32 11.72 -1.46
CA ARG A 73 0.86 12.13 -0.12
C ARG A 73 -0.54 12.71 -0.23
N ASN A 74 -1.14 13.09 0.88
CA ASN A 74 -2.48 13.69 0.88
C ASN A 74 -2.57 14.87 -0.09
N ILE A 75 -3.50 14.76 -1.05
CA ILE A 75 -3.79 15.79 -2.06
C ILE A 75 -2.55 16.13 -2.93
N PHE A 76 -1.66 15.16 -3.13
CA PHE A 76 -0.47 15.33 -3.95
C PHE A 76 -0.07 14.04 -4.65
N GLY A 77 0.18 14.16 -5.95
CA GLY A 77 0.94 13.21 -6.74
C GLY A 77 2.04 13.97 -7.48
N ALA A 78 3.25 13.44 -7.44
CA ALA A 78 4.39 14.02 -8.13
C ALA A 78 4.18 14.05 -9.64
N LYS A 79 4.61 15.13 -10.29
CA LYS A 79 4.81 15.13 -11.74
C LYS A 79 6.14 14.43 -12.03
N PHE A 80 6.31 13.87 -13.21
CA PHE A 80 7.58 13.23 -13.61
C PHE A 80 8.80 14.10 -13.38
N ARG A 81 8.70 15.41 -13.64
CA ARG A 81 9.79 16.38 -13.42
C ARG A 81 10.16 16.57 -11.94
N ASP A 82 9.26 16.23 -11.01
CA ASP A 82 9.47 16.38 -9.58
C ASP A 82 10.23 15.16 -9.01
N ILE A 83 10.40 14.09 -9.80
CA ILE A 83 11.09 12.84 -9.43
C ILE A 83 12.55 12.93 -9.88
N THR A 84 13.34 13.71 -9.14
CA THR A 84 14.73 14.02 -9.47
C THR A 84 15.71 12.88 -9.17
N ASP A 85 15.35 11.92 -8.30
CA ASP A 85 16.15 10.72 -8.05
C ASP A 85 16.07 9.68 -9.18
N GLY A 86 15.18 9.94 -10.15
CA GLY A 86 14.98 9.12 -11.35
C GLY A 86 13.73 8.25 -11.25
N THR A 87 12.91 8.27 -12.29
CA THR A 87 11.65 7.52 -12.36
C THR A 87 11.85 6.00 -12.31
N SER A 88 13.02 5.52 -12.75
CA SER A 88 13.42 4.10 -12.70
C SER A 88 14.03 3.67 -11.36
N ASN A 89 14.08 4.58 -10.40
CA ASN A 89 14.70 4.39 -9.08
C ASN A 89 13.71 4.65 -7.94
N THR A 90 12.66 5.42 -8.19
CA THR A 90 11.61 5.71 -7.21
C THR A 90 10.45 4.73 -7.31
N LEU A 91 10.06 4.16 -6.17
CA LEU A 91 8.89 3.29 -6.00
C LEU A 91 7.60 4.08 -6.25
N ALA A 92 6.70 3.51 -7.05
CA ALA A 92 5.33 3.95 -7.18
C ALA A 92 4.38 3.13 -6.30
N MET A 93 4.47 1.80 -6.40
CA MET A 93 3.61 0.86 -5.66
C MET A 93 4.42 -0.36 -5.23
N MET A 94 3.99 -1.00 -4.15
CA MET A 94 4.62 -2.21 -3.59
C MET A 94 3.57 -3.27 -3.31
N GLU A 95 3.95 -4.54 -3.38
CA GLU A 95 3.06 -5.62 -2.96
C GLU A 95 2.67 -5.54 -1.49
N MET A 96 1.41 -5.88 -1.21
CA MET A 96 0.87 -6.15 0.10
C MET A 96 -0.08 -7.34 0.06
N LEU A 97 -0.27 -7.99 1.22
CA LEU A 97 -1.18 -9.12 1.37
C LEU A 97 -2.52 -8.68 1.94
N LYS A 98 -3.58 -9.38 1.53
CA LYS A 98 -4.95 -9.13 1.95
C LYS A 98 -5.26 -9.87 3.26
N PRO A 99 -5.78 -9.16 4.28
CA PRO A 99 -6.48 -9.81 5.40
C PRO A 99 -7.68 -10.61 4.91
N ALA A 100 -8.16 -11.57 5.71
CA ALA A 100 -9.34 -12.38 5.39
C ALA A 100 -10.62 -11.52 5.23
N THR A 101 -11.61 -12.02 4.49
CA THR A 101 -12.88 -11.30 4.23
C THR A 101 -13.62 -10.86 5.49
N THR A 102 -13.51 -11.60 6.58
CA THR A 102 -14.20 -11.28 7.84
C THR A 102 -13.28 -10.62 8.87
N ALA A 103 -12.02 -10.34 8.50
CA ALA A 103 -11.06 -9.72 9.39
C ALA A 103 -11.36 -8.23 9.53
N TRP A 104 -11.52 -7.78 10.77
CA TRP A 104 -11.59 -6.36 11.11
C TRP A 104 -10.20 -5.73 11.03
N ASP A 105 -9.74 -5.54 9.80
CA ASP A 105 -8.37 -5.15 9.45
C ASP A 105 -8.41 -4.19 8.26
N LEU A 106 -7.85 -2.99 8.41
CA LEU A 106 -7.93 -1.96 7.38
C LEU A 106 -6.98 -2.21 6.21
N ARG A 107 -5.91 -3.01 6.40
CA ARG A 107 -4.88 -3.21 5.39
C ARG A 107 -5.47 -3.77 4.10
N ALA A 108 -4.92 -3.33 2.97
CA ALA A 108 -5.36 -3.68 1.62
C ALA A 108 -6.74 -3.13 1.23
N TRP A 109 -7.34 -2.23 2.02
CA TRP A 109 -8.60 -1.60 1.65
C TRP A 109 -8.38 -0.45 0.66
N ILE A 110 -8.63 -0.71 -0.62
CA ILE A 110 -8.19 0.15 -1.73
C ILE A 110 -8.88 1.50 -1.85
N TRP A 111 -10.14 1.58 -1.41
CA TRP A 111 -10.95 2.79 -1.54
C TRP A 111 -10.79 3.76 -0.36
N ASN A 112 -10.04 3.37 0.66
CA ASN A 112 -9.98 4.06 1.94
C ASN A 112 -8.71 4.91 2.08
N ASP A 113 -8.85 6.10 2.68
CA ASP A 113 -7.81 7.09 2.90
C ASP A 113 -7.12 7.00 4.28
N GLU A 114 -7.52 6.03 5.12
CA GLU A 114 -6.91 5.78 6.42
C GLU A 114 -5.44 5.35 6.27
N PRO A 115 -4.58 5.74 7.24
CA PRO A 115 -3.15 5.46 7.20
C PRO A 115 -2.75 3.98 7.11
N ASP A 116 -3.66 3.12 7.58
CA ASP A 116 -3.42 1.70 7.76
C ASP A 116 -3.98 0.87 6.59
N ALA A 117 -4.57 1.53 5.59
CA ALA A 117 -5.35 0.88 4.55
C ALA A 117 -4.53 0.49 3.33
N TYR A 118 -4.18 1.47 2.50
CA TYR A 118 -3.52 1.29 1.21
C TYR A 118 -2.14 1.97 1.05
N PRO A 119 -1.78 3.00 1.85
CA PRO A 119 -0.41 3.51 1.91
C PRO A 119 0.57 2.47 2.48
N LEU A 120 1.72 2.31 1.83
CA LEU A 120 2.82 1.46 2.28
C LEU A 120 4.08 2.28 2.50
N MET A 121 4.87 1.87 3.49
CA MET A 121 6.10 2.55 3.89
C MET A 121 7.28 1.59 3.82
N THR A 122 8.47 2.15 3.59
CA THR A 122 9.72 1.38 3.55
C THR A 122 10.47 1.35 4.89
N ARG A 123 9.75 1.60 6.01
CA ARG A 123 10.30 1.63 7.38
C ARG A 123 11.11 0.38 7.70
N VAL A 124 10.59 -0.76 7.25
CA VAL A 124 11.19 -2.07 7.34
C VAL A 124 11.30 -2.67 5.93
N GLY A 125 12.21 -3.64 5.77
CA GLY A 125 12.44 -4.31 4.50
C GLY A 125 11.26 -5.18 4.03
N PRO A 126 11.29 -5.64 2.77
CA PRO A 126 10.29 -6.55 2.21
C PRO A 126 10.05 -7.78 3.08
N ASN A 127 8.79 -8.17 3.26
CA ASN A 127 8.38 -9.34 4.06
C ASN A 127 8.92 -9.35 5.50
N SER A 128 9.26 -8.19 6.08
CA SER A 128 9.82 -8.13 7.44
C SER A 128 8.93 -8.82 8.46
N SER A 129 9.52 -9.58 9.38
CA SER A 129 8.82 -10.15 10.54
C SER A 129 8.38 -9.09 11.55
N SER A 130 8.88 -7.85 11.42
CA SER A 130 8.44 -6.72 12.23
C SER A 130 6.94 -6.47 12.00
N PRO A 131 6.16 -6.25 13.07
CA PRO A 131 4.73 -6.00 12.93
C PRO A 131 4.45 -4.67 12.23
N ASP A 132 3.38 -4.66 11.45
CA ASP A 132 2.75 -3.42 11.00
C ASP A 132 2.20 -2.67 12.24
N LEU A 133 2.38 -1.35 12.24
CA LEU A 133 1.88 -0.47 13.29
C LEU A 133 0.58 0.11 12.80
N VAL A 134 -0.55 -0.45 13.23
CA VAL A 134 -1.88 -0.10 12.72
C VAL A 134 -2.90 0.01 13.84
N THR A 135 -4.04 0.61 13.55
CA THR A 135 -5.11 0.84 14.53
C THR A 135 -6.04 -0.36 14.67
N ARG A 136 -6.25 -1.08 13.56
CA ARG A 136 -7.20 -2.20 13.46
C ARG A 136 -6.61 -3.27 12.56
N CYS A 137 -6.33 -4.44 13.14
CA CYS A 137 -5.83 -5.57 12.39
C CYS A 137 -6.14 -6.91 13.05
N VAL A 138 -6.07 -7.96 12.24
CA VAL A 138 -5.99 -9.33 12.72
C VAL A 138 -4.55 -9.80 12.52
N ASN A 139 -3.88 -10.14 13.62
CA ASN A 139 -2.51 -10.62 13.58
C ASN A 139 -2.45 -12.05 13.01
N GLU A 140 -1.97 -12.19 11.78
CA GLU A 140 -1.73 -13.48 11.13
C GLU A 140 -0.22 -13.75 11.08
N ALA A 141 0.29 -14.43 12.11
CA ALA A 141 1.72 -14.66 12.28
C ALA A 141 2.36 -15.29 11.03
N GLY A 142 3.48 -14.71 10.57
CA GLY A 142 4.19 -15.15 9.38
C GLY A 142 3.64 -14.63 8.04
N ARG A 143 2.44 -14.02 8.02
CA ARG A 143 1.85 -13.44 6.80
C ARG A 143 1.61 -11.94 6.94
N LEU A 144 0.90 -11.55 7.98
CA LEU A 144 0.43 -10.19 8.24
C LEU A 144 0.62 -9.83 9.72
N PRO A 145 1.86 -9.89 10.26
CA PRO A 145 2.12 -9.53 11.64
C PRO A 145 1.75 -8.06 11.90
N CYS A 146 1.09 -7.79 13.01
CA CYS A 146 0.68 -6.43 13.38
C CYS A 146 0.50 -6.27 14.88
N ILE A 147 0.55 -5.02 15.34
CA ILE A 147 0.14 -4.61 16.68
C ILE A 147 -0.87 -3.45 16.58
N THR A 148 -1.82 -3.42 17.51
CA THR A 148 -2.93 -2.43 17.52
C THR A 148 -2.65 -1.22 18.41
N GLU A 149 -1.39 -0.94 18.73
CA GLU A 149 -0.95 0.14 19.62
C GLU A 149 -0.48 1.40 18.85
N ALA A 150 -0.81 1.49 17.57
CA ALA A 150 -0.40 2.62 16.76
C ALA A 150 -1.12 3.91 17.17
N THR A 151 -0.32 4.94 17.42
CA THR A 151 -0.76 6.32 17.54
C THR A 151 -0.83 6.96 16.15
N PRO A 152 -1.56 8.06 15.96
CA PRO A 152 -1.59 8.77 14.66
C PRO A 152 -0.20 9.09 14.09
N GLY A 153 0.83 9.27 14.93
CA GLY A 153 2.18 9.62 14.50
C GLY A 153 3.05 8.45 14.02
N ASN A 154 2.74 7.20 14.41
CA ASN A 154 3.64 6.05 14.17
C ASN A 154 3.03 4.94 13.28
N ARG A 155 1.84 5.15 12.72
CA ARG A 155 1.20 4.20 11.80
C ARG A 155 2.09 3.89 10.60
N SER A 156 2.23 2.61 10.27
CA SER A 156 3.11 2.16 9.19
C SER A 156 2.83 0.70 8.80
N VAL A 157 2.57 0.49 7.51
CA VAL A 157 2.32 -0.82 6.87
C VAL A 157 3.48 -1.15 5.93
N ALA A 158 4.01 -2.37 6.04
CA ALA A 158 5.15 -2.82 5.24
C ALA A 158 4.73 -3.55 3.95
N ALA A 159 5.65 -3.58 2.97
CA ALA A 159 5.50 -4.39 1.77
C ALA A 159 5.59 -5.89 2.11
N ARG A 160 4.65 -6.69 1.60
CA ARG A 160 4.51 -8.13 1.90
C ARG A 160 3.98 -8.88 0.68
N SER A 161 4.50 -10.09 0.47
CA SER A 161 4.18 -10.95 -0.66
C SER A 161 4.27 -12.43 -0.29
N LEU A 162 3.64 -13.28 -1.10
CA LEU A 162 3.79 -14.73 -1.03
C LEU A 162 4.90 -15.24 -1.96
N HIS A 163 5.51 -14.36 -2.76
CA HIS A 163 6.64 -14.71 -3.61
C HIS A 163 7.88 -15.04 -2.76
N THR A 164 8.55 -16.14 -3.11
CA THR A 164 9.73 -16.59 -2.36
C THR A 164 10.86 -15.58 -2.48
N GLY A 165 11.34 -15.09 -1.33
CA GLY A 165 12.57 -14.30 -1.25
C GLY A 165 12.43 -12.80 -1.53
N GLY A 166 11.22 -12.27 -1.71
CA GLY A 166 11.04 -10.84 -2.01
C GLY A 166 9.61 -10.41 -2.28
N VAL A 167 9.47 -9.18 -2.79
CA VAL A 167 8.21 -8.56 -3.23
C VAL A 167 8.39 -7.97 -4.62
N HIS A 168 7.33 -7.96 -5.43
CA HIS A 168 7.30 -7.14 -6.62
C HIS A 168 7.01 -5.68 -6.28
N VAL A 169 7.67 -4.78 -7.00
CA VAL A 169 7.48 -3.34 -6.89
C VAL A 169 7.29 -2.73 -8.27
N LEU A 170 6.41 -1.72 -8.34
CA LEU A 170 6.25 -0.86 -9.49
C LEU A 170 7.08 0.40 -9.27
N LEU A 171 7.87 0.78 -10.26
CA LEU A 171 8.62 2.03 -10.27
C LEU A 171 7.83 3.13 -10.99
N CYS A 172 8.19 4.40 -10.73
CA CYS A 172 7.51 5.55 -11.33
C CYS A 172 7.61 5.59 -12.87
N ASP A 173 8.57 4.92 -13.49
CA ASP A 173 8.65 4.77 -14.95
C ASP A 173 7.72 3.67 -15.53
N GLY A 174 6.99 2.94 -14.67
CA GLY A 174 6.10 1.85 -15.06
C GLY A 174 6.78 0.49 -15.15
N SER A 175 8.09 0.40 -14.91
CA SER A 175 8.78 -0.89 -14.83
C SER A 175 8.46 -1.62 -13.53
N VAL A 176 8.38 -2.95 -13.60
CA VAL A 176 8.21 -3.83 -12.45
C VAL A 176 9.54 -4.49 -12.15
N ARG A 177 9.96 -4.45 -10.88
CA ARG A 177 11.18 -5.12 -10.40
C ARG A 177 10.86 -6.01 -9.21
N PHE A 178 11.77 -6.94 -8.92
CA PHE A 178 11.69 -7.81 -7.75
C PHE A 178 12.68 -7.29 -6.71
N ALA A 179 12.18 -6.93 -5.52
CA ALA A 179 13.01 -6.48 -4.41
C ALA A 179 13.22 -7.63 -3.43
N SER A 180 14.47 -8.02 -3.23
CA SER A 180 14.84 -9.12 -2.34
C SER A 180 14.51 -8.82 -0.87
N ASN A 181 14.14 -9.84 -0.09
CA ASN A 181 14.08 -9.77 1.37
C ASN A 181 15.44 -9.43 2.00
N ASN A 182 16.54 -9.66 1.28
CA ASN A 182 17.91 -9.40 1.72
C ASN A 182 18.46 -8.06 1.21
N ILE A 183 17.63 -7.23 0.56
CA ILE A 183 18.03 -5.88 0.14
C ILE A 183 18.56 -5.09 1.34
N ASP A 184 19.62 -4.31 1.12
CA ASP A 184 20.09 -3.39 2.14
C ASP A 184 18.97 -2.40 2.51
N LEU A 185 18.73 -2.24 3.81
CA LEU A 185 17.59 -1.45 4.29
C LEU A 185 17.72 0.03 3.89
N THR A 186 18.94 0.57 3.84
CA THR A 186 19.17 1.94 3.37
C THR A 186 18.75 2.08 1.91
N THR A 187 19.16 1.13 1.07
CA THR A 187 18.79 1.09 -0.35
C THR A 187 17.27 1.03 -0.52
N TRP A 188 16.60 0.11 0.17
CA TRP A 188 15.13 0.00 0.16
C TRP A 188 14.43 1.29 0.57
N GLN A 189 14.96 1.95 1.61
CA GLN A 189 14.43 3.20 2.11
C GLN A 189 14.63 4.36 1.13
N SER A 190 15.79 4.44 0.49
CA SER A 190 16.10 5.44 -0.54
C SER A 190 15.18 5.33 -1.76
N MET A 191 14.81 4.12 -2.18
CA MET A 191 13.87 3.93 -3.28
C MET A 191 12.47 4.52 -3.02
N SER A 192 12.12 4.84 -1.76
CA SER A 192 10.84 5.50 -1.45
C SER A 192 10.82 7.01 -1.72
N SER A 193 12.01 7.62 -1.85
CA SER A 193 12.19 9.03 -2.10
C SER A 193 12.11 9.36 -3.60
N MET A 194 11.56 10.52 -3.91
CA MET A 194 11.58 11.09 -5.26
C MET A 194 12.67 12.16 -5.44
N ALA A 195 13.22 12.69 -4.34
CA ALA A 195 14.14 13.84 -4.36
C ALA A 195 15.08 13.91 -3.13
N GLY A 196 15.61 12.77 -2.68
CA GLY A 196 16.53 12.67 -1.55
C GLY A 196 18.00 12.66 -1.96
N GLY A 197 18.31 12.52 -3.25
CA GLY A 197 19.67 12.55 -3.78
C GLY A 197 20.51 11.33 -3.41
N GLU A 198 19.88 10.25 -2.93
CA GLU A 198 20.59 9.04 -2.56
C GLU A 198 21.06 8.27 -3.80
N VAL A 199 22.27 7.71 -3.72
CA VAL A 199 22.75 6.76 -4.73
C VAL A 199 22.13 5.40 -4.40
N ILE A 200 21.22 4.94 -5.26
CA ILE A 200 20.59 3.63 -5.09
C ILE A 200 21.59 2.54 -5.52
N GLY A 201 21.92 1.63 -4.60
CA GLY A 201 22.73 0.45 -4.89
C GLY A 201 21.99 -0.59 -5.75
N GLU A 202 22.64 -1.71 -6.06
CA GLU A 202 21.96 -2.82 -6.74
C GLU A 202 20.93 -3.50 -5.82
N TYR A 203 19.82 -3.95 -6.39
CA TYR A 203 18.70 -4.58 -5.68
C TYR A 203 18.03 -5.68 -6.51
#